data_AF-A0A1J5HTA5-F1
#
_entry.id   AF-A0A1J5HTA5-F1
#
_cell.length_a   1.000
_cell.length_b   1.000
_cell.length_c   1.000
_cell.angle_alpha   90.00
_cell.angle_beta   90.00
_cell.angle_gamma   90.00
#
_symmetry.space_group_name_H-M   'P 1'
#
loop_
_entity.id
_entity.type
_entity.pdbx_description
1 polymer ?
#
loop_
_entity_poly.entity_id
_entity_poly.type
_entity_poly.pdbx_seq_one_letter_code
_entity_poly.pdbx_strand_id
1 'polypeptide(L)'
;MIKNFKLKIKNCFLGFTLIELMVVIALVIIFAGSGVVYLNNFNVKQKLDKAKAEVVSMVKMSQNYAKIKQTPVGNSDEVRYVRLRKNGSNIEADINGIGTTYFSSNITDNGLTITFDNLYFWGGSGQLSSDVNGTFLGPTDKVNITITLNQGISETRVVVINSLGGVE
;
A
#
# COMPACT_ATOMS: atom_id res chain seq x y z
N MET A 1 51.14 60.17 2.53
CA MET A 1 51.09 59.81 3.96
C MET A 1 49.91 58.85 4.18
N ILE A 2 50.15 57.54 4.08
CA ILE A 2 49.11 56.50 4.15
C ILE A 2 49.12 55.95 5.58
N LYS A 3 48.03 56.14 6.33
CA LYS A 3 47.88 55.60 7.69
C LYS A 3 47.45 54.13 7.60
N ASN A 4 48.26 53.25 8.18
CA ASN A 4 47.98 51.81 8.31
C ASN A 4 46.71 51.57 9.14
N PHE A 5 45.62 51.15 8.50
CA PHE A 5 44.40 50.71 9.18
C PHE A 5 44.56 49.25 9.60
N LYS A 6 45.03 49.01 10.83
CA LYS A 6 45.08 47.66 11.42
C LYS A 6 43.67 47.24 11.85
N LEU A 7 43.04 46.36 11.08
CA LEU A 7 41.75 45.77 11.41
C LEU A 7 41.97 44.66 12.46
N LYS A 8 41.63 44.95 13.72
CA LYS A 8 41.76 44.02 14.83
C LYS A 8 40.53 43.09 14.83
N ILE A 9 40.66 41.90 14.26
CA ILE A 9 39.63 40.85 14.38
C ILE A 9 39.62 40.39 15.85
N LYS A 10 38.56 40.76 16.58
CA LYS A 10 38.29 40.18 17.90
C LYS A 10 37.70 38.79 17.68
N ASN A 11 38.46 37.73 17.91
CA ASN A 11 37.89 36.42 18.15
C ASN A 11 37.16 36.46 19.50
N CYS A 12 35.85 36.75 19.46
CA CYS A 12 34.98 36.68 20.63
C CYS A 12 34.56 35.22 20.82
N PHE A 13 35.45 34.39 21.37
CA PHE A 13 35.04 33.14 21.98
C PHE A 13 34.34 33.49 23.29
N LEU A 14 33.06 33.84 23.22
CA LEU A 14 32.16 33.83 24.37
C LEU A 14 32.10 32.37 24.84
N GLY A 15 32.70 32.09 25.99
CA GLY A 15 32.67 30.76 26.59
C GLY A 15 31.23 30.30 26.78
N PHE A 16 30.94 29.08 26.32
CA PHE A 16 29.61 28.48 26.43
C PHE A 16 29.28 28.31 27.91
N THR A 17 28.19 28.93 28.36
CA THR A 17 27.81 28.88 29.78
C THR A 17 27.17 27.53 30.11
N LEU A 18 27.36 27.03 31.34
CA LEU A 18 26.75 25.76 31.77
C LEU A 18 25.22 25.80 31.65
N ILE A 19 24.61 26.97 31.88
CA ILE A 19 23.17 27.17 31.74
C ILE A 19 22.70 27.10 30.28
N GLU A 20 23.45 27.65 29.32
CA GLU A 20 23.16 27.46 27.88
C GLU A 20 23.19 25.99 27.49
N LEU A 21 24.17 25.23 27.99
CA LEU A 21 24.25 23.79 27.73
C LEU A 21 23.01 23.05 28.24
N MET A 22 22.55 23.37 29.44
CA MET A 22 21.35 22.75 30.01
C MET A 22 20.09 23.09 29.20
N VAL A 23 19.94 24.35 28.77
CA VAL A 23 18.79 24.77 27.94
C VAL A 23 18.82 24.09 26.57
N VAL A 24 19.99 23.99 25.93
CA VAL A 24 20.12 23.30 24.63
C VAL A 24 19.78 21.82 24.75
N ILE A 25 20.28 21.12 25.77
CA ILE A 25 19.96 19.69 25.99
C ILE A 25 18.46 19.51 26.22
N ALA A 26 17.83 20.39 27.01
CA ALA A 26 16.39 20.34 27.25
C ALA A 26 15.58 20.50 25.94
N LEU A 27 15.96 21.45 25.07
CA LEU A 27 15.33 21.64 23.77
C LEU A 27 15.53 20.43 22.84
N VAL A 28 16.73 19.84 22.82
CA VAL A 28 17.03 18.64 22.02
C VAL A 28 16.16 17.47 22.45
N ILE A 29 15.95 17.25 23.75
CA ILE A 29 15.11 16.16 24.25
C ILE A 29 13.65 16.34 23.81
N ILE A 30 13.12 17.56 23.88
CA ILE A 30 11.75 17.87 23.45
C ILE A 30 11.59 17.59 21.94
N PHE A 31 12.52 18.07 21.11
CA PHE A 31 12.47 17.84 19.68
C PHE A 31 12.65 16.36 19.31
N ALA A 32 13.60 15.67 19.95
CA ALA A 32 13.85 14.25 19.72
C ALA A 32 12.60 13.41 20.05
N GLY A 33 11.93 13.68 21.16
CA GLY A 33 10.69 12.99 21.53
C GLY A 33 9.57 13.18 20.49
N SER A 34 9.37 14.40 20.02
CA SER A 34 8.36 14.70 19.00
C SER A 34 8.66 14.05 17.63
N GLY A 35 9.95 13.96 17.26
CA GLY A 35 10.38 13.39 15.98
C GLY A 35 10.09 11.89 15.85
N VAL A 36 10.22 11.13 16.94
CA VAL A 36 9.98 9.67 16.93
C VAL A 36 8.51 9.34 16.65
N VAL A 37 7.56 10.09 17.23
CA VAL A 37 6.12 9.89 17.01
C VAL A 37 5.75 10.16 15.55
N TYR A 38 6.29 11.23 14.97
CA TYR A 38 6.07 11.56 13.56
C TYR A 38 6.58 10.46 12.61
N LEU A 39 7.79 9.97 12.86
CA LEU A 39 8.40 8.90 12.04
C LEU A 39 7.58 7.59 12.11
N ASN A 40 7.05 7.25 13.28
CA ASN A 40 6.22 6.06 13.43
C ASN A 40 4.94 6.15 12.58
N ASN A 41 4.22 7.27 12.65
CA ASN A 41 3.02 7.50 11.86
C ASN A 41 3.31 7.51 10.34
N PHE A 42 4.45 8.07 9.93
CA PHE A 42 4.88 8.07 8.54
C PHE A 42 5.16 6.65 8.02
N ASN A 43 5.84 5.81 8.81
CA ASN A 43 6.09 4.41 8.46
C ASN A 43 4.80 3.60 8.32
N VAL A 44 3.81 3.82 9.21
CA VAL A 44 2.48 3.19 9.13
C VAL A 44 1.78 3.55 7.81
N LYS A 45 1.78 4.84 7.44
CA LYS A 45 1.18 5.31 6.18
C LYS A 45 1.88 4.73 4.95
N GLN A 46 3.21 4.76 4.92
CA GLN A 46 3.98 4.18 3.80
C GLN A 46 3.71 2.68 3.62
N LYS A 47 3.63 1.91 4.71
CA LYS A 47 3.30 0.48 4.66
C LYS A 47 1.91 0.25 4.05
N LEU A 48 0.91 1.02 4.48
CA LEU A 48 -0.44 0.96 3.94
C LEU A 48 -0.51 1.34 2.46
N ASP A 49 0.20 2.40 2.06
CA ASP A 49 0.17 2.87 0.68
C ASP A 49 0.91 1.89 -0.25
N LYS A 50 1.99 1.25 0.22
CA LYS A 50 2.64 0.15 -0.50
C LYS A 50 1.71 -1.06 -0.65
N ALA A 51 1.06 -1.49 0.43
CA ALA A 51 0.10 -2.60 0.38
C ALA A 51 -1.07 -2.28 -0.56
N LYS A 52 -1.59 -1.04 -0.51
CA LYS A 52 -2.59 -0.56 -1.46
C LYS A 52 -2.11 -0.67 -2.90
N ALA A 53 -0.91 -0.18 -3.21
CA ALA A 53 -0.36 -0.24 -4.56
C ALA A 53 -0.19 -1.69 -5.06
N GLU A 54 0.23 -2.59 -4.18
CA GLU A 54 0.36 -4.01 -4.50
C GLU A 54 -1.00 -4.66 -4.79
N VAL A 55 -2.01 -4.43 -3.95
CA VAL A 55 -3.39 -4.90 -4.19
C VAL A 55 -3.95 -4.34 -5.50
N VAL A 56 -3.74 -3.05 -5.78
CA VAL A 56 -4.16 -2.44 -7.05
C VAL A 56 -3.49 -3.11 -8.24
N SER A 57 -2.19 -3.43 -8.13
CA SER A 57 -1.46 -4.16 -9.16
C SER A 57 -2.07 -5.55 -9.39
N MET A 58 -2.37 -6.29 -8.32
CA MET A 58 -2.98 -7.63 -8.41
C MET A 58 -4.36 -7.60 -9.06
N VAL A 59 -5.20 -6.64 -8.68
CA VAL A 59 -6.52 -6.43 -9.29
C VAL A 59 -6.38 -6.17 -10.80
N LYS A 60 -5.48 -5.27 -11.19
CA LYS A 60 -5.24 -4.95 -12.61
C LYS A 60 -4.69 -6.15 -13.38
N MET A 61 -3.79 -6.92 -12.78
CA MET A 61 -3.25 -8.14 -13.38
C MET A 61 -4.35 -9.19 -13.58
N SER A 62 -5.16 -9.48 -12.56
CA SER A 62 -6.30 -10.40 -12.65
C SER A 62 -7.29 -9.97 -13.72
N GLN A 63 -7.62 -8.68 -13.77
CA GLN A 63 -8.48 -8.13 -14.82
C GLN A 63 -7.86 -8.32 -16.21
N ASN A 64 -6.56 -8.08 -16.36
CA ASN A 64 -5.86 -8.24 -17.64
C ASN A 64 -5.85 -9.70 -18.10
N TYR A 65 -5.53 -10.64 -17.21
CA TYR A 65 -5.58 -12.08 -17.51
C TYR A 65 -6.96 -12.52 -18.00
N ALA A 66 -8.02 -11.98 -17.39
CA ALA A 66 -9.38 -12.24 -17.84
C ALA A 66 -9.66 -11.64 -19.23
N LYS A 67 -9.27 -10.37 -19.47
CA LYS A 67 -9.47 -9.68 -20.76
C LYS A 67 -8.85 -10.43 -21.93
N ILE A 68 -7.61 -10.89 -21.77
CA ILE A 68 -6.87 -11.58 -22.83
C ILE A 68 -7.11 -13.09 -22.85
N LYS A 69 -7.94 -13.62 -21.95
CA LYS A 69 -8.18 -15.06 -21.75
C LYS A 69 -6.88 -15.88 -21.66
N GLN A 70 -5.88 -15.34 -20.97
CA GLN A 70 -4.60 -16.05 -20.80
C GLN A 70 -4.78 -17.22 -19.84
N THR A 71 -4.34 -18.42 -20.19
CA THR A 71 -4.30 -19.56 -19.27
C THR A 71 -3.05 -19.51 -18.38
N PRO A 72 -3.15 -19.91 -17.10
CA PRO A 72 -1.98 -20.03 -16.24
C PRO A 72 -1.12 -21.23 -16.69
N VAL A 73 0.17 -21.17 -16.39
CA VAL A 73 1.12 -22.23 -16.78
C VAL A 73 0.68 -23.56 -16.18
N GLY A 74 0.66 -24.62 -17.00
CA GLY A 74 0.26 -25.96 -16.58
C GLY A 74 -1.25 -26.23 -16.61
N ASN A 75 -2.05 -25.32 -17.19
CA ASN A 75 -3.48 -25.51 -17.43
C ASN A 75 -3.85 -25.21 -18.90
N SER A 76 -4.80 -25.97 -19.44
CA SER A 76 -5.28 -25.88 -20.82
C SER A 76 -6.77 -25.57 -20.94
N ASP A 77 -7.45 -25.32 -19.82
CA ASP A 77 -8.88 -25.02 -19.78
C ASP A 77 -9.15 -23.62 -20.34
N GLU A 78 -10.31 -23.43 -20.98
CA GLU A 78 -10.73 -22.11 -21.42
C GLU A 78 -11.00 -21.20 -20.21
N VAL A 79 -10.46 -19.98 -20.22
CA VAL A 79 -10.71 -18.97 -19.19
C VAL A 79 -12.16 -18.47 -19.28
N ARG A 80 -13.03 -18.94 -18.38
CA ARG A 80 -14.37 -18.38 -18.15
C ARG A 80 -14.30 -17.15 -17.25
N TYR A 81 -13.51 -17.23 -16.19
CA TYR A 81 -13.22 -16.11 -15.31
C TYR A 81 -11.87 -16.28 -14.62
N VAL A 82 -11.32 -15.17 -14.16
CA VAL A 82 -10.21 -15.12 -13.21
C VAL A 82 -10.75 -14.74 -11.85
N ARG A 83 -10.54 -15.60 -10.85
CA ARG A 83 -10.96 -15.35 -9.47
C ARG A 83 -9.80 -14.78 -8.68
N LEU A 84 -9.93 -13.56 -8.16
CA LEU A 84 -9.04 -13.03 -7.13
C LEU A 84 -9.61 -13.39 -5.77
N ARG A 85 -8.82 -14.05 -4.93
CA ARG A 85 -9.26 -14.47 -3.60
C ARG A 85 -8.14 -14.43 -2.58
N LYS A 86 -8.55 -14.52 -1.31
CA LYS A 86 -7.65 -14.79 -0.20
C LYS A 86 -7.50 -16.29 0.01
N ASN A 87 -6.27 -16.74 0.24
CA ASN A 87 -5.94 -18.11 0.65
C ASN A 87 -4.96 -18.03 1.82
N GLY A 88 -5.48 -18.14 3.05
CA GLY A 88 -4.69 -17.87 4.25
C GLY A 88 -4.18 -16.43 4.27
N SER A 89 -2.86 -16.26 4.32
CA SER A 89 -2.18 -14.96 4.25
C SER A 89 -1.91 -14.47 2.83
N ASN A 90 -2.16 -15.31 1.83
CA ASN A 90 -1.88 -14.98 0.44
C ASN A 90 -3.11 -14.41 -0.26
N ILE A 91 -2.87 -13.51 -1.19
CA ILE A 91 -3.82 -13.15 -2.24
C ILE A 91 -3.38 -13.87 -3.51
N GLU A 92 -4.32 -14.58 -4.13
CA GLU A 92 -4.05 -15.34 -5.34
C GLU A 92 -5.14 -15.16 -6.39
N ALA A 93 -4.70 -15.23 -7.64
CA ALA A 93 -5.58 -15.24 -8.78
C ALA A 93 -5.56 -16.62 -9.41
N ASP A 94 -6.73 -17.25 -9.57
CA ASP A 94 -6.88 -18.57 -10.19
C ASP A 94 -7.86 -18.56 -11.36
N ILE A 95 -7.68 -19.52 -12.27
CA ILE A 95 -8.58 -19.74 -13.39
C ILE A 95 -9.78 -20.59 -12.95
N ASN A 96 -11.00 -20.15 -13.28
CA ASN A 96 -12.24 -20.93 -13.18
C ASN A 96 -12.52 -21.57 -11.81
N GLY A 97 -11.86 -21.13 -10.74
CA GLY A 97 -12.02 -21.75 -9.43
C GLY A 97 -11.25 -23.06 -9.22
N ILE A 98 -10.44 -23.51 -10.19
CA ILE A 98 -9.87 -24.87 -10.26
C ILE A 98 -8.58 -25.01 -9.43
N GLY A 99 -8.02 -23.90 -8.96
CA GLY A 99 -6.85 -23.89 -8.07
C GLY A 99 -5.50 -23.77 -8.79
N THR A 100 -5.46 -23.80 -10.12
CA THR A 100 -4.26 -23.36 -10.86
C THR A 100 -4.19 -21.84 -10.84
N THR A 101 -3.13 -21.31 -10.24
CA THR A 101 -2.97 -19.87 -10.00
C THR A 101 -2.06 -19.20 -11.01
N TYR A 102 -2.38 -17.96 -11.40
CA TYR A 102 -1.46 -17.06 -12.11
C TYR A 102 -0.36 -16.54 -11.19
N PHE A 103 -0.74 -16.21 -9.95
CA PHE A 103 0.15 -15.76 -8.90
C PHE A 103 -0.44 -16.09 -7.53
N SER A 104 0.42 -16.17 -6.53
CA SER A 104 0.06 -16.19 -5.11
C SER A 104 1.10 -15.34 -4.38
N SER A 105 0.67 -14.26 -3.73
CA SER A 105 1.56 -13.32 -3.04
C SER A 105 1.10 -13.10 -1.61
N ASN A 106 2.06 -13.04 -0.69
CA ASN A 106 1.79 -12.71 0.70
C ASN A 106 1.93 -11.19 0.90
N ILE A 107 0.81 -10.53 1.19
CA ILE A 107 0.77 -9.10 1.57
C ILE A 107 0.43 -8.95 3.07
N THR A 108 0.13 -10.05 3.75
CA THR A 108 -0.30 -10.06 5.16
C THR A 108 0.94 -10.09 6.07
N ASP A 109 1.80 -9.09 5.94
CA ASP A 109 3.00 -8.94 6.75
C ASP A 109 2.79 -7.90 7.87
N ASN A 110 3.32 -8.18 9.06
CA ASN A 110 3.45 -7.22 10.17
C ASN A 110 2.19 -6.38 10.48
N GLY A 111 1.07 -7.05 10.84
CA GLY A 111 -0.13 -6.38 11.34
C GLY A 111 -1.05 -5.79 10.27
N LEU A 112 -0.74 -6.00 8.98
CA LEU A 112 -1.67 -5.74 7.87
C LEU A 112 -2.75 -6.81 7.81
N THR A 113 -4.00 -6.39 7.63
CA THR A 113 -5.16 -7.24 7.40
C THR A 113 -5.85 -6.77 6.13
N ILE A 114 -6.01 -7.68 5.17
CA ILE A 114 -6.73 -7.41 3.92
C ILE A 114 -8.03 -8.21 3.94
N THR A 115 -9.14 -7.53 3.64
CA THR A 115 -10.50 -8.07 3.69
C THR A 115 -11.26 -7.70 2.42
N PHE A 116 -11.76 -8.71 1.72
CA PHE A 116 -12.61 -8.62 0.54
C PHE A 116 -13.21 -10.00 0.26
N ASP A 117 -14.36 -10.03 -0.42
CA ASP A 117 -14.93 -11.24 -0.98
C ASP A 117 -14.24 -11.61 -2.29
N ASN A 118 -14.42 -12.85 -2.74
CA ASN A 118 -13.87 -13.28 -4.03
C ASN A 118 -14.35 -12.36 -5.16
N LEU A 119 -13.40 -11.90 -5.97
CA LEU A 119 -13.72 -11.12 -7.17
C LEU A 119 -13.63 -12.01 -8.39
N TYR A 120 -14.64 -11.97 -9.24
CA TYR A 120 -14.71 -12.75 -10.47
C TYR A 120 -14.59 -11.83 -11.67
N PHE A 121 -13.43 -11.79 -12.32
CA PHE A 121 -13.21 -11.05 -13.55
C PHE A 121 -13.56 -11.93 -14.74
N TRP A 122 -14.56 -11.53 -15.52
CA TRP A 122 -15.08 -12.36 -16.60
C TRP A 122 -14.15 -12.44 -17.81
N GLY A 123 -13.99 -13.64 -18.36
CA GLY A 123 -13.14 -13.93 -19.51
C GLY A 123 -13.59 -13.18 -20.76
N GLY A 124 -12.68 -12.46 -21.40
CA GLY A 124 -12.93 -11.68 -22.61
C GLY A 124 -13.38 -10.23 -22.38
N SER A 125 -13.97 -9.90 -21.23
CA SER A 125 -14.37 -8.51 -20.91
C SER A 125 -13.58 -7.89 -19.75
N GLY A 126 -13.16 -8.72 -18.78
CA GLY A 126 -12.58 -8.26 -17.52
C GLY A 126 -13.56 -7.51 -16.62
N GLN A 127 -14.87 -7.56 -16.91
CA GLN A 127 -15.91 -7.01 -16.05
C GLN A 127 -16.10 -7.88 -14.81
N LEU A 128 -16.56 -7.28 -13.72
CA LEU A 128 -16.86 -8.03 -12.50
C LEU A 128 -18.19 -8.77 -12.63
N SER A 129 -18.15 -10.04 -12.30
CA SER A 129 -19.32 -10.89 -12.08
C SER A 129 -19.55 -11.05 -10.58
N SER A 130 -20.82 -11.06 -10.15
CA SER A 130 -21.20 -11.37 -8.77
C SER A 130 -21.05 -12.85 -8.43
N ASP A 131 -20.96 -13.70 -9.46
CA ASP A 131 -20.88 -15.16 -9.30
C ASP A 131 -19.98 -15.83 -10.36
N VAL A 132 -19.88 -17.15 -10.27
CA VAL A 132 -19.11 -18.00 -11.20
C VAL A 132 -19.84 -18.30 -12.52
N ASN A 133 -21.12 -17.91 -12.62
CA ASN A 133 -22.00 -18.19 -13.76
C ASN A 133 -22.05 -17.03 -14.76
N GLY A 134 -21.52 -15.85 -14.40
CA GLY A 134 -21.40 -14.69 -15.30
C GLY A 134 -22.51 -13.65 -15.10
N THR A 135 -23.13 -13.61 -13.92
CA THR A 135 -24.06 -12.51 -13.57
C THR A 135 -23.26 -11.24 -13.32
N PHE A 136 -23.29 -10.29 -14.25
CA PHE A 136 -22.52 -9.04 -14.12
C PHE A 136 -23.09 -8.13 -13.03
N LEU A 137 -22.17 -7.45 -12.34
CA LEU A 137 -22.53 -6.36 -11.44
C LEU A 137 -23.19 -5.21 -12.22
N GLY A 138 -24.11 -4.50 -11.55
CA GLY A 138 -24.78 -3.34 -12.11
C GLY A 138 -23.81 -2.19 -12.43
N PRO A 139 -24.16 -1.27 -13.33
CA PRO A 139 -23.26 -0.21 -13.80
C PRO A 139 -22.81 0.75 -12.68
N THR A 140 -23.54 0.82 -11.57
CA THR A 140 -23.23 1.65 -10.40
C THR A 140 -22.60 0.88 -9.24
N ASP A 141 -22.53 -0.45 -9.35
CA ASP A 141 -22.04 -1.31 -8.27
C ASP A 141 -20.53 -1.18 -8.14
N LYS A 142 -20.09 -1.24 -6.88
CA LYS A 142 -18.68 -1.13 -6.50
C LYS A 142 -18.35 -2.19 -5.47
N VAL A 143 -17.14 -2.73 -5.57
CA VAL A 143 -16.58 -3.67 -4.60
C VAL A 143 -15.37 -3.04 -3.94
N ASN A 144 -15.29 -3.19 -2.62
CA ASN A 144 -14.24 -2.60 -1.81
C ASN A 144 -13.28 -3.67 -1.31
N ILE A 145 -11.97 -3.46 -1.53
CA ILE A 145 -10.92 -4.17 -0.82
C ILE A 145 -10.43 -3.28 0.31
N THR A 146 -10.57 -3.75 1.54
CA THR A 146 -10.17 -3.01 2.75
C THR A 146 -8.82 -3.51 3.22
N ILE A 147 -7.89 -2.58 3.45
CA ILE A 147 -6.54 -2.84 3.93
C ILE A 147 -6.38 -2.08 5.23
N THR A 148 -6.18 -2.79 6.33
CA THR A 148 -6.06 -2.22 7.68
C THR A 148 -4.72 -2.58 8.28
N LEU A 149 -4.05 -1.62 8.91
CA LEU A 149 -2.83 -1.85 9.70
C LEU A 149 -3.16 -1.61 11.17
N ASN A 150 -2.98 -2.64 12.00
CA ASN A 150 -3.20 -2.57 13.44
C ASN A 150 -1.85 -2.64 14.19
N GLN A 151 -1.19 -1.49 14.35
CA GLN A 151 0.06 -1.35 15.10
C GLN A 151 0.01 -0.12 16.02
N GLY A 152 -0.71 -0.23 17.15
CA GLY A 152 -0.89 0.86 18.13
C GLY A 152 -1.89 1.94 17.73
N ILE A 153 -2.02 2.21 16.43
CA ILE A 153 -3.08 3.02 15.81
C ILE A 153 -3.67 2.17 14.67
N SER A 154 -5.00 2.15 14.55
CA SER A 154 -5.69 1.49 13.44
C SER A 154 -5.86 2.47 12.30
N GLU A 155 -5.22 2.17 11.16
CA GLU A 155 -5.31 2.97 9.94
C GLU A 155 -5.78 2.08 8.79
N THR A 156 -6.66 2.62 7.95
CA THR A 156 -7.30 1.88 6.87
C THR A 156 -7.12 2.58 5.52
N ARG A 157 -6.98 1.77 4.47
CA ARG A 157 -7.07 2.17 3.07
C ARG A 157 -8.11 1.29 2.39
N VAL A 158 -8.85 1.89 1.46
CA VAL A 158 -9.83 1.18 0.64
C VAL A 158 -9.39 1.29 -0.82
N VAL A 159 -9.43 0.16 -1.52
CA VAL A 159 -9.35 0.09 -2.98
C VAL A 159 -10.76 -0.17 -3.47
N VAL A 160 -11.27 0.73 -4.30
CA VAL A 160 -12.62 0.64 -4.87
C VAL A 160 -12.52 0.12 -6.29
N ILE A 161 -13.33 -0.86 -6.64
CA ILE A 161 -13.38 -1.48 -7.95
C ILE A 161 -14.80 -1.34 -8.49
N ASN A 162 -14.93 -0.72 -9.65
CA ASN A 162 -16.23 -0.60 -10.31
C ASN A 162 -16.64 -1.90 -11.02
N SER A 163 -17.90 -2.00 -11.44
CA SER A 163 -18.43 -3.16 -12.16
C SER A 163 -17.71 -3.52 -13.46
N LEU A 164 -16.97 -2.58 -14.07
CA LEU A 164 -16.12 -2.85 -15.23
C LEU A 164 -14.77 -3.48 -14.85
N GLY A 165 -14.53 -3.74 -13.57
CA GLY A 165 -13.26 -4.26 -13.03
C GLY A 165 -12.15 -3.22 -12.96
N GLY A 166 -12.47 -1.94 -13.19
CA GLY A 166 -11.52 -0.84 -13.09
C GLY A 166 -11.36 -0.38 -11.64
N VAL A 167 -10.12 -0.08 -11.26
CA VAL A 167 -9.79 0.53 -9.96
C VAL A 167 -10.03 2.04 -10.03
N GLU A 168 -10.70 2.60 -9.02
CA GLU A 168 -10.93 4.04 -8.83
C GLU A 168 -9.93 4.68 -7.85
#